data_AF-G1XQ48-F1
#
_entry.id   AF-G1XQ48-F1
#
_cell.length_a   1.000
_cell.length_b   1.000
_cell.length_c   1.000
_cell.angle_alpha   90.00
_cell.angle_beta   90.00
_cell.angle_gamma   90.00
#
_symmetry.space_group_name_H-M   'P 1'
#
loop_
_entity.id
_entity.type
_entity.pdbx_description
1 polymer ?
#
loop_
_entity_poly.entity_id
_entity_poly.type
_entity_poly.pdbx_seq_one_letter_code
_entity_poly.pdbx_strand_id
1 'polypeptide(L)'
;MADHENLPTAEQMDTHDEDGNDEEEISAMKKRMAEMEAEAQKLREMQANLDKENDNLKEDKEEIDARSIFVGNVDYGASPEEIQTHFQSCGSINRVTILLDKFTGQPKGYAYVEFAEPSLVAQALVLNESIFRGRALKVVPKRTNIPGMQRGRGGGGGGGGYRGGGRGRGGFGGGYGAPPYRGGYQPRGGFRGRGFRGRGYSPY
;
A
#
# COMPACT_ATOMS: atom_id res chain seq x y z
N MET A 1 -55.61 -2.35 -48.64
CA MET A 1 -55.31 -1.00 -48.14
C MET A 1 -56.20 -0.79 -46.93
N ALA A 2 -55.69 -1.16 -45.76
CA ALA A 2 -54.92 -0.28 -44.86
C ALA A 2 -55.91 0.61 -44.09
N ASP A 3 -56.32 0.19 -42.89
CA ASP A 3 -55.79 0.64 -41.58
C ASP A 3 -56.80 1.70 -41.04
N HIS A 4 -57.14 1.85 -39.76
CA HIS A 4 -56.48 1.49 -38.52
C HIS A 4 -57.49 1.53 -37.36
N GLU A 5 -57.16 0.82 -36.30
CA GLU A 5 -57.97 0.53 -35.12
C GLU A 5 -57.95 1.64 -34.05
N ASN A 6 -59.09 1.69 -33.34
CA ASN A 6 -59.43 2.03 -31.94
C ASN A 6 -58.37 2.55 -30.92
N LEU A 7 -58.86 3.44 -30.04
CA LEU A 7 -58.55 3.75 -28.62
C LEU A 7 -58.04 5.19 -28.34
N PRO A 8 -58.26 5.75 -27.12
CA PRO A 8 -59.55 6.06 -26.51
C PRO A 8 -59.60 7.47 -25.88
N THR A 9 -60.79 7.82 -25.39
CA THR A 9 -61.15 8.91 -24.45
C THR A 9 -60.02 9.45 -23.57
N ALA A 10 -59.81 10.76 -23.63
CA ALA A 10 -59.09 11.51 -22.61
C ALA A 10 -59.90 11.48 -21.31
N GLU A 11 -59.39 10.77 -20.32
CA GLU A 11 -59.95 10.68 -18.98
C GLU A 11 -59.93 12.04 -18.27
N GLN A 12 -61.00 12.23 -17.49
CA GLN A 12 -61.11 13.19 -16.42
C GLN A 12 -59.88 13.13 -15.51
N MET A 13 -59.31 14.30 -15.21
CA MET A 13 -58.53 14.50 -13.99
C MET A 13 -59.33 15.48 -13.14
N ASP A 14 -60.14 14.88 -12.28
CA ASP A 14 -60.79 15.45 -11.12
C ASP A 14 -59.73 15.68 -10.02
N THR A 15 -59.92 16.77 -9.27
CA THR A 15 -59.37 17.06 -7.92
C THR A 15 -57.85 17.25 -7.76
N HIS A 16 -57.33 18.17 -6.94
CA HIS A 16 -57.81 18.81 -5.71
C HIS A 16 -57.13 20.20 -5.60
N ASP A 17 -57.88 21.22 -5.21
CA ASP A 17 -57.34 22.48 -4.67
C ASP A 17 -56.63 22.20 -3.34
N GLU A 18 -55.30 22.36 -3.26
CA GLU A 18 -54.57 22.47 -1.99
C GLU A 18 -53.49 23.57 -2.04
N ASP A 19 -53.87 24.77 -2.49
CA ASP A 19 -53.07 25.98 -2.27
C ASP A 19 -53.35 26.51 -0.85
N GLY A 20 -52.57 26.07 0.14
CA GLY A 20 -52.70 26.64 1.49
C GLY A 20 -51.75 26.16 2.59
N ASN A 21 -51.00 25.07 2.40
CA ASN A 21 -50.15 24.49 3.45
C ASN A 21 -48.65 24.42 3.11
N ASP A 22 -48.26 24.77 1.88
CA ASP A 22 -46.89 24.59 1.39
C ASP A 22 -45.88 25.59 1.96
N GLU A 23 -46.31 26.79 2.34
CA GLU A 23 -45.39 27.83 2.83
C GLU A 23 -44.76 27.48 4.19
N GLU A 24 -45.54 26.90 5.10
CA GLU A 24 -45.05 26.46 6.40
C GLU A 24 -44.13 25.24 6.28
N GLU A 25 -44.45 24.30 5.39
CA GLU A 25 -43.62 23.12 5.11
C GLU A 25 -42.30 23.49 4.42
N ILE A 26 -42.32 24.41 3.46
CA ILE A 26 -41.10 24.94 2.80
C ILE A 26 -40.25 25.73 3.80
N SER A 27 -40.85 26.46 4.75
CA SER A 27 -40.12 27.16 5.81
C SER A 27 -39.46 26.18 6.79
N ALA A 28 -40.17 25.11 7.17
CA ALA A 28 -39.68 24.08 8.06
C ALA A 28 -38.54 23.28 7.39
N MET A 29 -38.64 23.04 6.09
CA MET A 29 -37.60 22.36 5.30
C MET A 29 -36.37 23.25 5.09
N LYS A 30 -36.56 24.56 4.83
CA LYS A 30 -35.46 25.55 4.77
C LYS A 30 -34.74 25.69 6.11
N LYS A 31 -35.48 25.68 7.24
CA LYS A 31 -34.89 25.75 8.58
C LYS A 31 -34.05 24.51 8.89
N ARG A 32 -34.52 23.31 8.53
CA ARG A 32 -33.76 22.06 8.66
C ARG A 32 -32.51 22.02 7.75
N MET A 33 -32.61 22.54 6.53
CA MET A 33 -31.44 22.65 5.65
C MET A 33 -30.42 23.67 6.17
N ALA A 34 -30.85 24.80 6.71
CA ALA A 34 -29.96 25.80 7.30
C ALA A 34 -29.25 25.27 8.57
N GLU A 35 -29.96 24.52 9.42
CA GLU A 35 -29.37 23.85 10.58
C GLU A 35 -28.37 22.77 10.16
N MET A 36 -28.71 21.96 9.15
CA MET A 36 -27.81 20.93 8.60
C MET A 36 -26.59 21.54 7.87
N GLU A 37 -26.74 22.67 7.19
CA GLU A 37 -25.64 23.38 6.53
C GLU A 37 -24.69 24.00 7.57
N ALA A 38 -25.22 24.56 8.66
CA ALA A 38 -24.41 25.06 9.77
C ALA A 38 -23.68 23.92 10.51
N GLU A 39 -24.32 22.75 10.64
CA GLU A 39 -23.69 21.55 11.21
C GLU A 39 -22.60 21.00 10.26
N ALA A 40 -22.85 20.96 8.96
CA ALA A 40 -21.89 20.54 7.95
C ALA A 40 -20.69 21.49 7.84
N GLN A 41 -20.92 22.81 7.97
CA GLN A 41 -19.83 23.80 8.02
C GLN A 41 -18.93 23.59 9.25
N LYS A 42 -19.52 23.36 10.44
CA LYS A 42 -18.73 23.05 11.64
C LYS A 42 -17.95 21.74 11.51
N LEU A 43 -18.57 20.71 10.94
CA LEU A 43 -17.88 19.44 10.68
C LEU A 43 -16.71 19.64 9.72
N ARG A 44 -16.90 20.43 8.65
CA ARG A 44 -15.87 20.74 7.66
C ARG A 44 -14.72 21.56 8.25
N GLU A 45 -15.00 22.53 9.12
CA GLU A 45 -13.96 23.29 9.82
C GLU A 45 -13.18 22.42 10.81
N MET A 46 -13.86 21.55 11.56
CA MET A 46 -13.20 20.60 12.46
C MET A 46 -12.29 19.65 11.68
N GLN A 47 -12.78 19.14 10.54
CA GLN A 47 -12.00 18.25 9.68
C GLN A 47 -10.79 18.95 9.07
N ALA A 48 -10.94 20.21 8.60
CA ALA A 48 -9.83 21.00 8.08
C ALA A 48 -8.76 21.34 9.14
N ASN A 49 -9.15 21.53 10.40
CA ASN A 49 -8.18 21.73 11.49
C ASN A 49 -7.41 20.45 11.81
N LEU A 50 -8.09 19.30 11.87
CA LEU A 50 -7.44 18.00 12.07
C LEU A 50 -6.50 17.65 10.91
N ASP A 51 -6.86 18.00 9.67
CA ASP A 51 -5.99 17.79 8.51
C ASP A 51 -4.73 18.63 8.59
N LYS A 52 -4.84 19.92 8.93
CA LYS A 52 -3.68 20.81 9.14
C LYS A 52 -2.77 20.34 10.29
N GLU A 53 -3.34 19.92 11.41
CA GLU A 53 -2.55 19.39 12.52
C GLU A 53 -1.83 18.09 12.13
N ASN A 54 -2.49 17.21 11.37
CA ASN A 54 -1.84 16.00 10.87
C ASN A 54 -0.72 16.28 9.87
N ASP A 55 -0.87 17.29 9.02
CA ASP A 55 0.17 17.63 8.04
C ASP A 55 1.40 18.23 8.71
N ASN A 56 1.24 19.12 9.69
CA ASN A 56 2.35 19.61 10.51
C ASN A 56 3.08 18.46 11.23
N LEU A 57 2.33 17.52 11.83
CA LEU A 57 2.92 16.36 12.50
C LEU A 57 3.67 15.42 11.54
N LYS A 58 3.27 15.36 10.26
CA LYS A 58 3.99 14.59 9.25
C LYS A 58 5.29 15.28 8.85
N GLU A 59 5.26 16.58 8.58
CA GLU A 59 6.46 17.36 8.24
C GLU A 59 7.52 17.26 9.34
N ASP A 60 7.12 17.48 10.60
CA ASP A 60 8.01 17.33 11.76
C ASP A 60 8.64 15.93 11.83
N LYS A 61 7.84 14.89 11.56
CA LYS A 61 8.31 13.51 11.60
C LYS A 61 9.24 13.17 10.45
N GLU A 62 8.99 13.69 9.25
CA GLU A 62 9.86 13.49 8.09
C GLU A 62 11.20 14.18 8.29
N GLU A 63 11.21 15.39 8.86
CA GLU A 63 12.43 16.09 9.24
C GLU A 63 13.20 15.29 10.30
N ILE A 64 12.53 14.89 11.40
CA ILE A 64 13.15 14.04 12.44
C ILE A 64 13.72 12.76 11.83
N ASP A 65 12.97 12.10 10.93
CA ASP A 65 13.40 10.88 10.27
C ASP A 65 14.61 11.12 9.36
N ALA A 66 14.69 12.26 8.68
CA ALA A 66 15.83 12.64 7.82
C ALA A 66 17.13 12.88 8.60
N ARG A 67 17.04 13.36 9.85
CA ARG A 67 18.19 13.51 10.79
C ARG A 67 18.37 12.31 11.73
N SER A 68 17.67 11.20 11.48
CA SER A 68 17.77 10.00 12.30
C SER A 68 18.45 8.84 11.59
N ILE A 69 19.10 7.98 12.36
CA ILE A 69 19.63 6.68 11.92
C ILE A 69 18.87 5.53 12.57
N PHE A 70 18.85 4.41 11.85
CA PHE A 70 18.51 3.10 12.39
C PHE A 70 19.81 2.37 12.73
N VAL A 71 19.87 1.85 13.95
CA VAL A 71 20.96 1.00 14.44
C VAL A 71 20.38 -0.39 14.73
N GLY A 72 20.88 -1.40 14.03
CA GLY A 72 20.51 -2.80 14.22
C GLY A 72 21.65 -3.64 14.78
N ASN A 73 21.29 -4.85 15.22
CA ASN A 73 22.19 -5.78 15.91
C ASN A 73 22.79 -5.19 17.20
N VAL A 74 22.05 -4.29 17.84
CA VAL A 74 22.39 -3.73 19.16
C VAL A 74 22.28 -4.84 20.19
N ASP A 75 23.17 -4.82 21.18
CA ASP A 75 23.12 -5.79 22.27
C ASP A 75 21.87 -5.62 23.13
N TYR A 76 21.35 -6.72 23.66
CA TYR A 76 20.15 -6.71 24.49
C TYR A 76 20.38 -6.04 25.86
N GLY A 77 21.62 -6.03 26.35
CA GLY A 77 21.99 -5.33 27.57
C GLY A 77 22.43 -3.88 27.35
N ALA A 78 22.32 -3.35 26.13
CA ALA A 78 22.78 -2.00 25.80
C ALA A 78 21.91 -0.93 26.47
N SER A 79 22.55 0.04 27.13
CA SER A 79 21.86 1.22 27.64
C SER A 79 21.79 2.31 26.56
N PRO A 80 20.79 3.22 26.61
CA PRO A 80 20.75 4.36 25.69
C PRO A 80 21.97 5.26 25.82
N GLU A 81 22.55 5.37 27.02
CA GLU A 81 23.76 6.17 27.31
C GLU A 81 25.00 5.60 26.61
N GLU A 82 25.15 4.27 26.58
CA GLU A 82 26.26 3.61 25.87
C GLU A 82 26.17 3.85 24.36
N ILE A 83 24.96 3.76 23.80
CA ILE A 83 24.71 4.03 22.37
C ILE A 83 24.99 5.51 22.08
N GLN A 84 24.54 6.40 22.96
CA GLN A 84 24.80 7.83 22.83
C GLN A 84 26.31 8.10 22.79
N THR A 85 27.07 7.54 23.74
CA THR A 85 28.52 7.70 23.83
C THR A 85 29.24 7.19 22.57
N HIS A 86 28.80 6.06 22.02
CA HIS A 86 29.37 5.49 20.79
C HIS A 86 29.22 6.42 19.59
N PHE A 87 28.01 6.98 19.41
CA PHE A 87 27.69 7.88 18.29
C PHE A 87 28.01 9.35 18.56
N GLN A 88 28.38 9.72 19.79
CA GLN A 88 28.77 11.09 20.16
C GLN A 88 30.02 11.56 19.40
N SER A 89 30.89 10.62 19.02
CA SER A 89 32.05 10.89 18.15
C SER A 89 31.67 11.39 16.75
N CYS A 90 30.47 11.06 16.27
CA CYS A 90 29.94 11.51 14.98
C CYS A 90 29.17 12.83 15.07
N GLY A 91 28.79 13.31 16.26
CA GLY A 91 28.10 14.58 16.41
C GLY A 91 27.10 14.66 17.56
N SER A 92 26.38 15.79 17.61
CA SER A 92 25.39 16.08 18.64
C SER A 92 24.09 15.27 18.44
N ILE A 93 23.73 14.52 19.48
CA ILE A 93 22.55 13.65 19.51
C ILE A 93 21.44 14.35 20.32
N ASN A 94 20.23 14.39 19.76
CA ASN A 94 19.04 14.91 20.42
C ASN A 94 18.32 13.83 21.23
N ARG A 95 18.19 12.63 20.66
CA ARG A 95 17.42 11.55 21.29
C ARG A 95 17.91 10.17 20.87
N VAL A 96 17.96 9.25 21.82
CA VAL A 96 18.18 7.81 21.57
C VAL A 96 16.94 7.04 22.02
N THR A 97 16.44 6.15 21.16
CA THR A 97 15.26 5.32 21.47
C THR A 97 15.55 3.87 21.13
N ILE A 98 15.60 3.00 22.14
CA ILE A 98 15.75 1.54 21.95
C ILE A 98 14.36 0.93 21.77
N LEU A 99 14.19 0.14 20.71
CA LEU A 99 12.92 -0.53 20.43
C LEU A 99 12.78 -1.80 21.29
N LEU A 100 11.76 -1.79 22.13
CA LEU A 100 11.33 -2.94 22.91
C LEU A 100 10.23 -3.69 22.15
N ASP A 101 10.21 -5.01 22.31
CA ASP A 101 9.10 -5.84 21.86
C ASP A 101 7.86 -5.58 22.73
N LYS A 102 6.72 -5.35 22.09
CA LYS A 102 5.47 -4.95 22.76
C LYS A 102 4.86 -6.07 23.60
N PHE A 103 5.19 -7.33 23.30
CA PHE A 103 4.63 -8.49 23.99
C PHE A 103 5.49 -8.93 25.17
N THR A 104 6.81 -8.97 24.97
CA THR A 104 7.76 -9.48 25.96
C THR A 104 8.43 -8.38 26.78
N GLY A 105 8.35 -7.11 26.33
CA GLY A 105 9.09 -5.99 26.92
C GLY A 105 10.60 -6.07 26.70
N GLN A 106 11.09 -7.12 26.04
CA GLN A 106 12.52 -7.32 25.84
C GLN A 106 13.03 -6.44 24.71
N PRO A 107 14.28 -5.94 24.79
CA PRO A 107 14.88 -5.18 23.71
C PRO A 107 14.97 -6.04 22.46
N LYS A 108 14.61 -5.45 21.31
CA LYS A 108 14.57 -6.17 20.03
C LYS A 108 15.94 -6.19 19.33
N GLY A 109 16.94 -5.52 19.91
CA GLY A 109 18.26 -5.31 19.31
C GLY A 109 18.26 -4.23 18.23
N TYR A 110 17.31 -3.30 18.30
CA TYR A 110 17.20 -2.15 17.39
C TYR A 110 17.12 -0.85 18.19
N ALA A 111 17.77 0.20 17.70
CA ALA A 111 17.69 1.54 18.24
C ALA A 111 17.55 2.58 17.12
N TYR A 112 16.93 3.70 17.45
CA TYR A 112 16.93 4.91 16.65
C TYR A 112 17.72 5.98 17.37
N VAL A 113 18.57 6.68 16.62
CA VAL A 113 19.33 7.82 17.12
C VAL A 113 18.97 9.01 16.26
N GLU A 114 18.50 10.07 16.90
CA GLU A 114 18.15 11.34 16.30
C GLU A 114 19.29 12.34 16.54
N PHE A 115 19.84 12.87 15.46
CA PHE A 115 20.88 13.89 15.52
C PHE A 115 20.30 15.30 15.49
N ALA A 116 21.11 16.30 15.87
CA ALA A 116 20.76 17.70 15.73
C ALA A 116 20.65 18.12 14.26
N GLU A 117 21.52 17.59 13.41
CA GLU A 117 21.65 17.99 12.00
C GLU A 117 21.61 16.76 11.09
N PRO A 118 20.97 16.85 9.91
CA PRO A 118 20.93 15.75 8.95
C PRO A 118 22.30 15.42 8.37
N SER A 119 23.23 16.37 8.33
CA SER A 119 24.60 16.12 7.87
C SER A 119 25.37 15.11 8.75
N LEU A 120 25.01 15.00 10.04
CA LEU A 120 25.65 14.08 10.98
C LEU A 120 25.25 12.62 10.71
N VAL A 121 24.10 12.39 10.08
CA VAL A 121 23.67 11.06 9.64
C VAL A 121 24.72 10.43 8.71
N ALA A 122 25.26 11.21 7.78
CA ALA A 122 26.29 10.73 6.85
C ALA A 122 27.58 10.30 7.59
N GLN A 123 27.95 11.02 8.65
CA GLN A 123 29.11 10.67 9.47
C GLN A 123 28.86 9.40 10.28
N ALA A 124 27.66 9.23 10.84
CA ALA A 124 27.30 8.03 11.57
C ALA A 124 27.25 6.77 10.68
N LEU A 125 26.95 6.92 9.38
CA LEU A 125 27.01 5.82 8.41
C LEU A 125 28.44 5.29 8.19
N VAL A 126 29.46 6.11 8.44
CA VAL A 126 30.86 5.66 8.40
C VAL A 126 31.16 4.66 9.52
N LEU A 127 30.46 4.76 10.65
CA LEU A 127 30.54 3.80 11.76
C LEU A 127 29.69 2.54 11.56
N ASN A 128 29.17 2.31 10.35
CA ASN A 128 28.54 1.03 10.04
C ASN A 128 29.54 -0.12 10.24
N GLU A 129 29.07 -1.24 10.80
CA GLU A 129 29.88 -2.42 11.15
C GLU A 129 30.91 -2.20 12.28
N SER A 130 30.86 -1.06 12.97
CA SER A 130 31.65 -0.86 14.19
C SER A 130 31.29 -1.87 15.29
N ILE A 131 32.31 -2.30 16.04
CA ILE A 131 32.16 -3.29 17.11
C ILE A 131 31.65 -2.58 18.36
N PHE A 132 30.49 -3.02 18.86
CA PHE A 132 29.89 -2.57 20.10
C PHE A 132 29.54 -3.79 20.96
N ARG A 133 30.09 -3.86 22.18
CA ARG A 133 29.91 -5.00 23.11
C ARG A 133 30.18 -6.37 22.45
N GLY A 134 31.18 -6.42 21.56
CA GLY A 134 31.56 -7.64 20.82
C GLY A 134 30.66 -7.99 19.63
N ARG A 135 29.73 -7.11 19.24
CA ARG A 135 28.81 -7.29 18.11
C ARG A 135 29.00 -6.17 17.10
N ALA A 136 29.04 -6.50 15.81
CA ALA A 136 29.08 -5.49 14.76
C ALA A 136 27.70 -4.83 14.60
N LEU A 137 27.63 -3.51 14.74
CA LEU A 137 26.40 -2.75 14.56
C LEU A 137 26.05 -2.61 13.08
N LYS A 138 24.76 -2.58 12.78
CA LYS A 138 24.26 -2.25 11.44
C LYS A 138 23.66 -0.85 11.45
N VAL A 139 24.34 0.12 10.83
CA VAL A 139 23.89 1.51 10.79
C VAL A 139 23.38 1.86 9.40
N VAL A 140 22.13 2.31 9.30
CA VAL A 140 21.51 2.77 8.05
C VAL A 140 20.69 4.03 8.33
N PRO A 141 20.46 4.93 7.35
CA PRO A 141 19.58 6.07 7.57
C PRO A 141 18.17 5.59 7.91
N LYS A 142 17.50 6.28 8.83
CA LYS A 142 16.11 5.98 9.17
C LYS A 142 15.24 6.23 7.94
N ARG A 143 14.25 5.36 7.74
CA ARG A 143 13.27 5.53 6.67
C ARG A 143 11.96 6.02 7.26
N THR A 144 11.37 7.00 6.59
CA THR A 144 9.99 7.40 6.84
C THR A 144 9.08 6.22 6.51
N ASN A 145 8.25 5.83 7.48
CA ASN A 145 7.27 4.77 7.26
C ASN A 145 6.09 5.35 6.48
N ILE A 146 6.17 5.38 5.14
CA ILE A 146 5.08 5.81 4.28
C ILE A 146 3.98 4.74 4.33
N PRO A 147 2.80 5.03 4.91
CA PRO A 147 1.70 4.08 4.96
C PRO A 147 1.28 3.71 3.52
N GLY A 148 1.28 2.41 3.20
CA GLY A 148 0.89 1.89 1.87
C GLY A 148 2.06 1.49 0.96
N MET A 149 3.30 1.84 1.31
CA MET A 149 4.50 1.38 0.61
C MET A 149 5.14 0.20 1.35
N GLN A 150 4.36 -0.85 1.63
CA GLN A 150 4.94 -2.12 2.05
C GLN A 150 5.84 -2.61 0.92
N ARG A 151 7.15 -2.54 1.13
CA ARG A 151 8.14 -3.21 0.29
C ARG A 151 7.66 -4.62 -0.01
N GLY A 152 7.49 -4.89 -1.30
CA GLY A 152 7.20 -6.20 -1.83
C GLY A 152 7.99 -7.27 -1.10
N ARG A 153 7.31 -7.94 -0.18
CA ARG A 153 7.62 -9.33 0.12
C ARG A 153 7.12 -10.07 -1.11
N GLY A 154 8.04 -10.39 -2.00
CA GLY A 154 7.77 -10.93 -3.33
C GLY A 154 6.63 -11.94 -3.35
N GLY A 155 5.64 -11.64 -4.17
CA GLY A 155 4.47 -12.45 -4.47
C GLY A 155 3.78 -11.79 -5.65
N GLY A 156 4.37 -11.96 -6.83
CA GLY A 156 3.91 -11.35 -8.07
C GLY A 156 2.50 -11.78 -8.47
N GLY A 157 1.89 -10.93 -9.30
CA GLY A 157 0.72 -11.28 -10.09
C GLY A 157 -0.58 -10.63 -9.62
N GLY A 158 -0.73 -9.33 -9.89
CA GLY A 158 -1.98 -8.63 -9.69
C GLY A 158 -2.21 -7.55 -10.73
N GLY A 159 -2.96 -7.90 -11.79
CA GLY A 159 -3.92 -6.97 -12.37
C GLY A 159 -3.48 -6.14 -13.57
N GLY A 160 -4.00 -6.51 -14.74
CA GLY A 160 -4.85 -5.59 -15.52
C GLY A 160 -4.15 -4.42 -16.21
N GLY A 161 -3.71 -4.66 -17.43
CA GLY A 161 -3.30 -3.60 -18.36
C GLY A 161 -3.69 -3.97 -19.78
N TYR A 162 -4.97 -3.78 -20.09
CA TYR A 162 -5.53 -3.77 -21.44
C TYR A 162 -4.77 -2.75 -22.29
N ARG A 163 -3.71 -3.16 -23.00
CA ARG A 163 -3.10 -2.37 -24.08
C ARG A 163 -3.52 -2.95 -25.40
N GLY A 164 -4.37 -2.18 -26.07
CA GLY A 164 -4.97 -2.48 -27.35
C GLY A 164 -3.96 -2.84 -28.43
N GLY A 165 -4.42 -3.70 -29.33
CA GLY A 165 -3.70 -4.12 -30.52
C GLY A 165 -4.64 -4.68 -31.59
N GLY A 166 -5.82 -4.09 -31.74
CA GLY A 166 -6.76 -4.40 -32.82
C GLY A 166 -6.72 -3.34 -33.92
N ARG A 167 -6.01 -3.64 -35.02
CA ARG A 167 -6.08 -3.10 -36.40
C ARG A 167 -5.02 -3.91 -37.17
N GLY A 168 -5.32 -4.83 -38.08
CA GLY A 168 -6.26 -4.79 -39.17
C GLY A 168 -5.48 -4.84 -40.50
N ARG A 169 -5.73 -5.89 -41.29
CA ARG A 169 -5.76 -5.89 -42.78
C ARG A 169 -4.46 -6.06 -43.60
N GLY A 170 -4.41 -7.18 -44.34
CA GLY A 170 -3.64 -7.41 -45.58
C GLY A 170 -2.57 -8.49 -45.44
N GLY A 171 -2.47 -9.57 -46.24
CA GLY A 171 -3.13 -9.97 -47.46
C GLY A 171 -2.17 -10.85 -48.29
N PHE A 172 -2.61 -12.07 -48.65
CA PHE A 172 -2.29 -12.85 -49.86
C PHE A 172 -0.91 -13.52 -50.10
N GLY A 173 -0.98 -14.81 -50.47
CA GLY A 173 0.01 -15.59 -51.25
C GLY A 173 0.62 -16.76 -50.47
N GLY A 174 0.30 -18.04 -50.63
CA GLY A 174 -0.14 -18.80 -51.82
C GLY A 174 1.08 -19.45 -52.50
N GLY A 175 1.30 -20.77 -52.38
CA GLY A 175 2.36 -21.44 -53.15
C GLY A 175 2.86 -22.82 -52.68
N TYR A 176 2.10 -23.87 -52.99
CA TYR A 176 2.46 -25.24 -53.40
C TYR A 176 3.92 -25.75 -53.32
N GLY A 177 4.11 -26.92 -52.65
CA GLY A 177 5.28 -27.79 -52.79
C GLY A 177 5.11 -29.10 -52.00
N ALA A 178 4.87 -30.21 -52.70
CA ALA A 178 4.35 -31.52 -52.24
C ALA A 178 5.37 -32.43 -51.46
N PRO A 179 4.93 -33.58 -50.90
CA PRO A 179 5.63 -34.40 -49.88
C PRO A 179 6.41 -35.60 -50.46
N PRO A 180 6.98 -36.47 -49.60
CA PRO A 180 6.60 -37.89 -49.75
C PRO A 180 6.28 -38.63 -48.45
N TYR A 181 5.34 -39.55 -48.63
CA TYR A 181 4.80 -40.56 -47.72
C TYR A 181 5.83 -41.45 -47.00
N ARG A 182 5.59 -41.68 -45.70
CA ARG A 182 5.68 -42.99 -45.01
C ARG A 182 4.93 -42.83 -43.67
N GLY A 183 3.65 -43.17 -43.53
CA GLY A 183 3.07 -44.50 -43.68
C GLY A 183 3.00 -45.16 -42.30
N GLY A 184 1.83 -45.14 -41.64
CA GLY A 184 1.54 -45.98 -40.47
C GLY A 184 0.54 -45.45 -39.43
N TYR A 185 -0.77 -45.65 -39.69
CA TYR A 185 -1.85 -45.90 -38.72
C TYR A 185 -1.37 -46.70 -37.47
N GLN A 186 -1.83 -46.59 -36.21
CA GLN A 186 -3.06 -46.12 -35.57
C GLN A 186 -2.88 -46.20 -34.01
N PRO A 187 -3.84 -45.70 -33.20
CA PRO A 187 -3.67 -45.28 -31.80
C PRO A 187 -4.08 -46.33 -30.75
N ARG A 188 -3.57 -46.19 -29.51
CA ARG A 188 -4.28 -46.67 -28.31
C ARG A 188 -3.73 -46.05 -27.03
N GLY A 189 -4.63 -45.48 -26.23
CA GLY A 189 -4.35 -44.99 -24.88
C GLY A 189 -3.96 -46.10 -23.89
N GLY A 190 -3.43 -45.67 -22.74
CA GLY A 190 -3.09 -46.56 -21.63
C GLY A 190 -2.54 -45.82 -20.42
N PHE A 191 -3.42 -45.56 -19.45
CA PHE A 191 -3.12 -45.20 -18.08
C PHE A 191 -2.16 -46.19 -17.38
N ARG A 192 -1.33 -45.65 -16.46
CA ARG A 192 -0.72 -46.20 -15.21
C ARG A 192 0.73 -45.72 -15.14
N GLY A 193 1.24 -45.09 -14.07
CA GLY A 193 0.98 -45.28 -12.65
C GLY A 193 2.32 -45.60 -11.97
N ARG A 194 2.68 -44.81 -10.95
CA ARG A 194 3.42 -45.16 -9.72
C ARG A 194 4.68 -46.06 -9.80
N GLY A 195 5.84 -45.52 -9.37
CA GLY A 195 7.04 -46.25 -8.90
C GLY A 195 8.25 -45.31 -8.85
N PHE A 196 8.89 -44.93 -7.73
CA PHE A 196 9.25 -45.61 -6.48
C PHE A 196 10.27 -46.76 -6.67
N ARG A 197 11.56 -46.44 -6.85
CA ARG A 197 12.70 -46.85 -5.99
C ARG A 197 14.08 -46.76 -6.67
N GLY A 198 15.08 -46.41 -5.85
CA GLY A 198 16.50 -46.75 -6.01
C GLY A 198 17.39 -45.76 -5.23
N ARG A 199 17.40 -45.75 -3.88
CA ARG A 199 18.31 -46.47 -2.95
C ARG A 199 19.78 -46.54 -3.40
N GLY A 200 20.66 -45.85 -2.68
CA GLY A 200 22.13 -46.03 -2.72
C GLY A 200 22.78 -45.43 -1.47
N TYR A 201 23.01 -46.27 -0.47
CA TYR A 201 23.75 -46.04 0.79
C TYR A 201 25.18 -46.53 0.58
N SER A 202 26.20 -45.79 1.05
CA SER A 202 27.60 -46.18 0.94
C SER A 202 28.35 -45.83 2.23
N PRO A 203 28.81 -46.81 3.02
CA PRO A 203 29.89 -46.65 3.98
C PRO A 203 31.15 -47.39 3.52
N TYR A 204 32.30 -46.74 3.73
CA TYR A 204 33.54 -47.37 4.16
C TYR A 204 34.28 -46.34 5.03
#